data_AF-A0A7W8UPP5-F1
#
_entry.id   AF-A0A7W8UPP5-F1
#
_cell.length_a   1.000
_cell.length_b   1.000
_cell.length_c   1.000
_cell.angle_alpha   90.00
_cell.angle_beta   90.00
_cell.angle_gamma   90.00
#
_symmetry.space_group_name_H-M   'P 1'
#
loop_
_entity.id
_entity.type
_entity.pdbx_description
1 polymer ?
#
loop_
_entity_poly.entity_id
_entity_poly.type
_entity_poly.pdbx_seq_one_letter_code
_entity_poly.pdbx_strand_id
1 'polypeptide(L)' 'MSGCSLTDRPAPIVITKAVKPVLPAECRKETPPLSPKPDRDMSQQEIFDNWSADRTARNIGEARRASCVAAVDAGN' A
#
# COMPACT_ATOMS: atom_id res chain seq x y z
N MET A 1 39.98 40.61 -14.80
CA MET A 1 39.22 39.37 -15.06
C MET A 1 37.93 39.45 -14.23
N SER A 2 36.89 40.09 -14.76
CA SER A 2 35.58 40.16 -14.07
C SER A 2 34.72 38.97 -14.50
N GLY A 3 34.54 38.00 -13.60
CA GLY A 3 33.86 36.73 -13.84
C GLY A 3 32.44 36.66 -13.27
N CYS A 4 31.63 37.72 -13.42
CA CYS A 4 30.25 37.75 -12.93
C CYS A 4 29.26 38.09 -14.06
N SER A 5 29.20 37.28 -15.12
CA SER A 5 28.09 37.32 -16.07
C SER A 5 27.07 36.24 -15.68
N LEU A 6 25.90 36.67 -15.20
CA LEU A 6 24.75 35.80 -14.89
C LEU A 6 23.84 35.58 -16.11
N THR A 7 24.16 36.15 -17.28
CA THR A 7 23.23 36.24 -18.41
C THR A 7 23.35 35.12 -19.43
N ASP A 8 24.28 34.18 -19.27
CA ASP A 8 24.56 33.16 -20.30
C ASP A 8 24.72 31.74 -19.71
N ARG A 9 23.94 31.41 -18.66
CA ARG A 9 23.82 30.01 -18.23
C ARG A 9 22.74 29.34 -19.09
N PRO A 10 23.04 28.26 -19.83
CA PRO A 10 22.00 27.51 -20.51
C PRO A 10 20.96 27.07 -19.47
N ALA A 11 19.68 27.26 -19.81
CA ALA A 11 18.60 26.85 -18.93
C ALA A 11 18.77 25.37 -18.55
N PRO A 12 18.54 25.00 -17.27
CA PRO A 12 18.72 23.62 -16.84
C PRO A 12 17.79 22.71 -17.64
N ILE A 13 18.35 21.62 -18.18
CA ILE A 13 17.56 20.59 -18.86
C ILE A 13 16.84 19.78 -17.79
N VAL A 14 15.52 19.96 -17.68
CA VAL A 14 14.66 19.17 -16.80
C VAL A 14 14.16 17.96 -17.58
N ILE A 15 14.47 16.75 -17.09
CA ILE A 15 14.01 15.49 -17.69
C ILE A 15 13.11 14.77 -16.68
N THR A 16 11.85 14.57 -17.04
CA THR A 16 10.94 13.72 -16.28
C THR A 16 11.23 12.25 -16.60
N LYS A 17 11.46 11.44 -15.56
CA LYS A 17 11.63 9.99 -15.69
C LYS A 17 10.53 9.29 -14.90
N ALA A 18 9.83 8.36 -15.54
CA ALA A 18 8.97 7.41 -14.83
C ALA A 18 9.84 6.31 -14.22
N VAL A 19 9.87 6.21 -12.90
CA VAL A 19 10.60 5.16 -12.18
C VAL A 19 9.59 4.12 -11.72
N LYS A 20 9.83 2.86 -12.07
CA LYS A 20 8.98 1.76 -11.62
C LYS A 20 9.17 1.53 -10.11
N PRO A 21 8.09 1.46 -9.31
CA PRO A 21 8.22 1.21 -7.88
C PRO A 21 8.65 -0.24 -7.64
N VAL A 22 9.65 -0.43 -6.78
CA VAL A 22 10.07 -1.75 -6.30
C VAL A 22 9.46 -1.98 -4.92
N LEU A 23 8.57 -2.96 -4.82
CA LEU A 23 7.98 -3.33 -3.54
C LEU A 23 8.94 -4.19 -2.71
N PRO A 24 9.13 -3.90 -1.41
CA PRO A 24 9.87 -4.78 -0.52
C PRO A 24 9.13 -6.12 -0.35
N ALA A 25 9.86 -7.17 0.02
CA ALA A 25 9.31 -8.52 0.18
C ALA A 25 8.17 -8.58 1.22
N GLU A 26 8.26 -7.76 2.27
CA GLU A 26 7.26 -7.65 3.32
C GLU A 26 5.86 -7.30 2.80
N CYS A 27 5.74 -6.45 1.77
CA CYS A 27 4.45 -6.08 1.18
C CYS A 27 3.72 -7.26 0.53
N ARG A 28 4.46 -8.31 0.17
CA ARG A 28 3.92 -9.50 -0.49
C ARG A 28 3.40 -10.54 0.50
N LYS A 29 3.74 -10.42 1.79
CA LYS A 29 3.26 -11.33 2.82
C LYS A 29 1.75 -11.20 2.98
N GLU A 30 1.06 -12.34 2.98
CA GLU A 30 -0.37 -12.39 3.25
C GLU A 30 -0.63 -12.05 4.72
N THR A 31 -1.75 -11.39 4.99
CA THR A 31 -2.16 -11.15 6.38
C THR A 31 -2.52 -12.49 7.03
N PRO A 32 -2.15 -12.71 8.30
CA PRO A 32 -2.48 -13.95 9.00
C PRO A 32 -3.98 -14.29 8.97
N PRO A 33 -4.34 -15.59 8.97
CA PRO A 33 -5.73 -15.99 9.06
C PRO A 33 -6.34 -15.56 10.40
N LEU A 34 -7.64 -15.31 10.38
CA LEU A 34 -8.37 -14.88 11.57
C LEU A 34 -8.67 -16.09 12.47
N SER A 35 -8.68 -15.84 13.77
CA SER A 35 -9.06 -16.86 14.75
C SER A 35 -10.47 -17.42 14.46
N PRO A 36 -10.68 -18.73 14.73
CA PRO A 36 -11.99 -19.35 14.57
C PRO A 36 -13.02 -18.74 15.53
N LYS A 37 -14.30 -18.88 15.19
CA LYS A 37 -15.39 -18.43 16.07
C LYS A 37 -15.32 -19.20 17.38
N PRO A 38 -15.45 -18.53 18.53
CA PRO A 38 -15.58 -19.20 19.82
C PRO A 38 -16.71 -20.24 19.76
N ASP A 39 -16.49 -21.39 20.38
CA ASP A 39 -17.49 -22.46 20.51
C ASP A 39 -18.47 -22.14 21.65
N ARG A 40 -19.20 -21.04 21.48
CA ARG A 40 -20.29 -20.60 22.35
C ARG A 40 -21.22 -19.67 21.60
N ASP A 41 -22.43 -19.53 22.14
CA ASP A 41 -23.34 -18.49 21.71
C ASP A 41 -22.75 -17.11 22.01
N MET A 42 -22.88 -16.21 21.04
CA MET A 42 -22.45 -14.82 21.14
C MET A 42 -23.69 -13.94 21.07
N SER A 43 -23.73 -12.89 21.89
CA SER A 43 -24.80 -11.90 21.78
C SER A 43 -24.71 -11.18 20.43
N GLN A 44 -25.83 -10.63 19.96
CA GLN A 44 -25.85 -9.86 18.71
C GLN A 44 -24.86 -8.70 18.75
N GLN A 45 -24.78 -7.99 19.87
CA GLN A 45 -23.84 -6.88 20.05
C GLN A 45 -22.38 -7.35 19.95
N GLU A 46 -22.03 -8.47 20.57
CA GLU A 46 -20.67 -9.04 20.47
C GLU A 46 -20.30 -9.43 19.03
N ILE A 47 -21.28 -9.92 18.26
CA ILE A 47 -21.09 -10.27 16.86
C ILE A 47 -20.86 -9.02 16.01
N PHE A 48 -21.64 -7.96 16.21
CA PHE A 48 -21.52 -6.75 15.38
C PHE A 48 -20.25 -5.97 15.70
N ASP A 49 -19.98 -5.69 16.97
CA ASP A 49 -18.94 -4.77 17.37
C ASP A 49 -17.54 -5.41 17.30
N ASN A 50 -17.40 -6.64 17.78
CA ASN A 50 -16.09 -7.24 18.05
C ASN A 50 -15.73 -8.44 17.16
N TRP A 51 -16.62 -8.83 16.25
CA TRP A 51 -16.42 -10.05 15.45
C TRP A 51 -16.55 -9.82 13.95
N SER A 52 -17.72 -9.34 13.51
CA SER A 52 -18.01 -9.14 12.09
C SER A 52 -17.27 -7.94 11.52
N ALA A 53 -17.15 -6.86 12.28
CA ALA A 53 -16.41 -5.65 11.88
C ALA A 53 -14.92 -5.95 11.64
N ASP A 54 -14.24 -6.56 12.60
CA ASP A 54 -12.80 -6.91 12.50
C ASP A 54 -12.51 -7.85 11.33
N ARG A 55 -13.38 -8.85 11.13
CA ARG A 55 -13.24 -9.80 10.03
C ARG A 55 -13.43 -9.13 8.68
N THR A 56 -14.41 -8.25 8.57
CA THR A 56 -14.66 -7.47 7.35
C THR A 56 -13.49 -6.55 7.06
N ALA A 57 -12.99 -5.82 8.06
CA ALA A 57 -11.85 -4.93 7.93
C ALA A 57 -10.59 -5.68 7.48
N ARG A 58 -10.29 -6.84 8.07
CA ARG A 58 -9.14 -7.66 7.65
C ARG A 58 -9.27 -8.13 6.21
N ASN A 59 -10.44 -8.65 5.82
CA ASN A 59 -10.63 -9.20 4.47
C ASN A 59 -10.52 -8.11 3.40
N ILE A 60 -11.08 -6.92 3.68
CA ILE A 60 -10.94 -5.75 2.80
C ILE A 60 -9.48 -5.31 2.72
N GLY A 61 -8.77 -5.26 3.85
CA GLY A 61 -7.35 -4.93 3.90
C GLY A 61 -6.50 -5.89 3.06
N GLU A 62 -6.75 -7.19 3.17
CA GLU A 62 -6.07 -8.22 2.37
C GLU A 62 -6.34 -8.06 0.88
N ALA A 63 -7.61 -7.87 0.49
CA ALA A 63 -7.98 -7.67 -0.91
C ALA A 63 -7.30 -6.44 -1.50
N ARG A 64 -7.21 -5.34 -0.74
CA ARG A 64 -6.51 -4.12 -1.15
C ARG A 64 -5.00 -4.33 -1.27
N ARG A 65 -4.38 -4.99 -0.29
CA ARG A 65 -2.94 -5.34 -0.34
C ARG A 65 -2.61 -6.15 -1.60
N ALA A 66 -3.35 -7.23 -1.84
CA ALA A 66 -3.16 -8.08 -3.01
C ALA A 66 -3.34 -7.30 -4.33
N SER A 67 -4.36 -6.44 -4.41
CA SER A 67 -4.61 -5.59 -5.57
C SER A 67 -3.46 -4.60 -5.83
N CYS A 68 -2.92 -3.96 -4.78
CA CYS A 68 -1.79 -3.06 -4.91
C CYS A 68 -0.52 -3.76 -5.38
N VAL A 69 -0.23 -4.96 -4.85
CA VAL A 69 0.90 -5.79 -5.30
C VAL A 69 0.74 -6.15 -6.77
N ALA A 70 -0.44 -6.65 -7.16
CA ALA A 70 -0.74 -7.00 -8.54
C ALA A 70 -0.62 -5.80 -9.51
N ALA A 71 -1.04 -4.61 -9.09
CA ALA A 71 -0.91 -3.40 -9.89
C ALA A 71 0.55 -3.00 -10.14
N VAL A 72 1.42 -3.12 -9.12
CA VAL A 72 2.85 -2.88 -9.29
C VAL A 72 3.50 -3.94 -10.17
N ASP A 73 3.16 -5.21 -9.95
CA ASP A 73 3.72 -6.33 -10.73
C ASP A 73 3.28 -6.25 -12.21
N ALA A 74 2.05 -5.80 -12.52
CA ALA A 74 1.59 -5.58 -13.89
C ALA A 74 2.21 -4.35 -14.57
N GLY A 75 2.68 -3.37 -13.80
CA GLY A 75 3.41 -2.20 -14.31
C GLY A 75 4.90 -2.48 -14.56
N ASN A 76 5.43 -3.58 -14.03
CA ASN A 76 6.82 -4.04 -14.17
C ASN A 76 7.05 -4.86 -15.43
#